data_AF-A0A936D9N9-F1
#
_entry.id   AF-A0A936D9N9-F1
#
_cell.length_a   1.000
_cell.length_b   1.000
_cell.length_c   1.000
_cell.angle_alpha   90.00
_cell.angle_beta   90.00
_cell.angle_gamma   90.00
#
_symmetry.space_group_name_H-M   'P 1'
#
loop_
_entity.id
_entity.type
_entity.pdbx_description
1 polymer ?
#
loop_
_entity_poly.entity_id
_entity_poly.type
_entity_poly.pdbx_seq_one_letter_code
_entity_poly.pdbx_strand_id
1 'polypeptide(L)'
;MREVSVLVAVRASALAALVTIGVFVGVLGASGAGLRTHVPSEARHTTVCTWACHNHGCSHGARLPPWLSGDRGLFGATIRGLARAGHGLSDDPRVGYGAANLLLLAFGWPSLLLGLFGVAAWQRAKLGALRASRQP
;
A
#
# COMPACT_ATOMS: atom_id res chain seq x y z
N MET A 1 -3.43 -35.21 -7.97
CA MET A 1 -4.16 -33.99 -8.39
C MET A 1 -3.85 -32.75 -7.53
N ARG A 2 -3.78 -32.83 -6.19
CA ARG A 2 -3.45 -31.68 -5.32
C ARG A 2 -2.07 -31.04 -5.56
N GLU A 3 -1.03 -31.82 -5.83
CA GLU A 3 0.33 -31.29 -6.01
C GLU A 3 0.50 -30.45 -7.30
N VAL A 4 -0.20 -30.84 -8.36
CA VAL A 4 -0.21 -30.09 -9.63
C VAL A 4 -0.88 -28.73 -9.45
N SER A 5 -1.95 -28.66 -8.63
CA SER A 5 -2.64 -27.40 -8.32
C SER A 5 -1.77 -26.43 -7.50
N VAL A 6 -0.97 -26.94 -6.56
CA VAL A 6 -0.06 -26.10 -5.75
C VAL A 6 1.07 -25.54 -6.63
N LEU A 7 1.67 -26.38 -7.48
CA LEU A 7 2.74 -25.93 -8.38
C LEU A 7 2.25 -24.88 -9.39
N VAL A 8 1.03 -25.02 -9.91
CA VAL A 8 0.40 -24.03 -10.78
C VAL A 8 0.12 -22.73 -10.04
N ALA A 9 -0.39 -22.78 -8.80
CA ALA A 9 -0.65 -21.60 -8.00
C ALA A 9 0.65 -20.84 -7.62
N VAL A 10 1.72 -21.57 -7.28
CA VAL A 10 3.04 -20.98 -6.98
C VAL A 10 3.64 -20.33 -8.23
N ARG A 11 3.57 -20.99 -9.39
CA ARG A 11 4.06 -20.43 -10.66
C ARG A 11 3.26 -19.19 -11.09
N ALA A 12 1.94 -19.22 -10.96
CA ALA A 12 1.09 -18.07 -11.26
C ALA A 12 1.39 -16.88 -10.31
N SER A 13 1.64 -17.15 -9.03
CA SER A 13 2.00 -16.13 -8.05
C SER A 13 3.38 -15.54 -8.33
N ALA A 14 4.36 -16.37 -8.69
CA ALA A 14 5.69 -15.91 -9.09
C ALA A 14 5.65 -15.06 -10.36
N LEU A 15 4.85 -15.47 -11.36
CA LEU A 15 4.66 -14.70 -12.59
C LEU A 15 3.99 -13.35 -12.30
N ALA A 16 2.94 -13.34 -11.47
CA ALA A 16 2.26 -12.12 -11.06
C ALA A 16 3.20 -11.16 -10.30
N ALA A 17 4.06 -11.70 -9.42
CA ALA A 17 5.07 -10.92 -8.71
C ALA A 17 6.09 -10.32 -9.68
N LEU A 18 6.61 -11.11 -10.64
CA LEU A 18 7.56 -10.63 -11.65
C LEU A 18 6.95 -9.59 -12.59
N VAL A 19 5.70 -9.77 -13.01
CA VAL A 19 4.96 -8.78 -13.80
C VAL A 19 4.75 -7.51 -12.97
N THR A 20 4.42 -7.63 -11.70
CA THR A 20 4.23 -6.48 -10.81
C THR A 20 5.55 -5.72 -10.61
N ILE A 21 6.67 -6.41 -10.39
CA ILE A 21 8.01 -5.81 -10.33
C ILE A 21 8.35 -5.14 -11.66
N GLY A 22 8.13 -5.83 -12.79
CA GLY A 22 8.43 -5.30 -14.12
C GLY A 22 7.60 -4.07 -14.47
N VAL A 23 6.30 -4.07 -14.13
CA VAL A 23 5.42 -2.91 -14.26
C VAL A 23 5.84 -1.81 -13.30
N PHE A 24 6.20 -2.11 -12.06
CA PHE A 24 6.65 -1.12 -11.08
C PHE A 24 7.94 -0.43 -11.52
N VAL A 25 8.95 -1.21 -11.93
CA VAL A 25 10.23 -0.69 -12.47
C VAL A 25 10.00 0.05 -13.78
N GLY A 26 9.15 -0.47 -14.67
CA GLY A 26 8.77 0.19 -15.92
C GLY A 26 8.04 1.50 -15.70
N VAL A 27 7.11 1.56 -14.74
CA VAL A 27 6.42 2.79 -14.33
C VAL A 27 7.41 3.76 -13.71
N LEU A 28 8.29 3.33 -12.79
CA LEU A 28 9.33 4.19 -12.21
C LEU A 28 10.28 4.76 -13.27
N GLY A 29 10.72 3.95 -14.23
CA GLY A 29 11.58 4.37 -15.33
C GLY A 29 10.86 5.27 -16.36
N ALA A 30 9.58 4.99 -16.64
CA ALA A 30 8.74 5.81 -17.53
C ALA A 30 8.23 7.10 -16.85
N SER A 31 8.24 7.16 -15.52
CA SER A 31 7.88 8.34 -14.71
C SER A 31 8.95 9.44 -14.73
N GLY A 32 9.82 9.48 -15.76
CA GLY A 32 10.60 10.68 -16.07
C GLY A 32 9.76 11.97 -16.16
N ALA A 33 8.43 11.85 -16.23
CA ALA A 33 7.48 12.89 -15.91
C ALA A 33 7.42 13.21 -14.39
N GLY A 34 8.32 14.09 -13.94
CA GLY A 34 8.04 14.96 -12.79
C GLY A 34 8.41 14.42 -11.40
N LEU A 35 9.59 13.79 -11.25
CA LEU A 35 10.25 13.79 -9.94
C LEU A 35 10.29 15.23 -9.45
N ARG A 36 9.54 15.54 -8.40
CA ARG A 36 9.58 16.85 -7.76
C ARG A 36 10.99 17.07 -7.24
N THR A 37 11.79 17.82 -7.99
CA THR A 37 13.17 18.20 -7.62
C THR A 37 13.19 19.30 -6.57
N HIS A 38 12.04 19.94 -6.32
CA HIS A 38 11.87 20.97 -5.32
C HIS A 38 10.57 20.74 -4.54
N VAL A 39 10.61 21.15 -3.27
CA VAL A 39 9.47 21.16 -2.36
C VAL A 39 8.67 22.44 -2.64
N PRO A 40 7.37 22.36 -3.03
CA PRO A 40 6.51 23.53 -3.18
C PRO A 40 6.55 24.46 -1.95
N SER A 41 6.69 25.76 -2.19
CA SER A 41 6.51 26.79 -1.17
C SER A 41 5.03 27.21 -1.15
N GLU A 42 4.28 26.65 -0.21
CA GLU A 42 2.86 26.99 0.00
C GLU A 42 2.70 27.66 1.37
N ALA A 43 1.87 28.70 1.45
CA ALA A 43 1.53 29.29 2.74
C ALA A 43 0.78 28.29 3.63
N ARG A 44 0.94 28.42 4.96
CA ARG A 44 0.15 27.64 5.91
C ARG A 44 -1.30 28.12 5.87
N HIS A 45 -2.26 27.20 5.77
CA HIS A 45 -3.69 27.48 5.94
C HIS A 45 -4.20 26.90 7.26
N THR A 46 -5.22 27.55 7.83
CA THR A 46 -5.80 27.18 9.14
C THR A 46 -6.91 26.12 9.05
N THR A 47 -7.37 25.78 7.85
CA THR A 47 -8.52 24.87 7.64
C THR A 47 -8.24 23.73 6.64
N VAL A 48 -7.10 23.79 5.95
CA VAL A 48 -6.67 22.80 4.95
C VAL A 48 -5.19 22.49 5.09
N CYS A 49 -4.83 21.24 4.84
CA CYS A 49 -3.42 20.83 4.78
C CYS A 49 -2.76 21.46 3.56
N THR A 50 -1.59 22.09 3.76
CA THR A 50 -0.70 22.55 2.69
C THR A 50 0.68 21.90 2.83
N TRP A 51 1.58 22.13 1.87
CA TRP A 51 2.93 21.59 1.94
C TRP A 51 3.75 22.13 3.13
N ALA A 52 3.46 23.36 3.58
CA ALA A 52 3.99 23.87 4.85
C ALA A 52 3.51 23.05 6.06
N CYS A 53 2.27 22.56 6.05
CA CYS A 53 1.76 21.69 7.10
C CYS A 53 2.43 20.30 7.08
N HIS A 54 2.73 19.76 5.90
CA HIS A 54 3.42 18.46 5.77
C HIS A 54 4.83 18.49 6.41
N ASN A 55 5.58 19.58 6.21
CA ASN A 55 6.96 19.67 6.67
C ASN A 55 7.12 20.11 8.13
N HIS A 56 6.15 20.85 8.68
CA HIS A 56 6.26 21.48 10.00
C HIS A 56 5.13 21.09 10.97
N GLY A 57 4.23 20.21 10.55
CA GLY A 57 3.03 19.85 11.29
C GLY A 57 1.84 20.80 11.07
N CYS A 58 0.65 20.28 11.34
CA CYS A 58 -0.63 20.98 11.22
C CYS A 58 -1.06 21.56 12.57
N SER A 59 -1.57 22.79 12.58
CA SER A 59 -2.25 23.36 13.76
C SER A 59 -3.78 23.17 13.74
N HIS A 60 -4.31 22.63 12.64
CA HIS A 60 -5.72 22.36 12.45
C HIS A 60 -6.06 20.90 12.71
N GLY A 61 -7.31 20.63 13.10
CA GLY A 61 -7.79 19.28 13.36
C GLY A 61 -7.58 18.35 12.17
N ALA A 62 -7.22 17.09 12.44
CA ALA A 62 -7.17 16.06 11.41
C ALA A 62 -8.59 15.82 10.86
N ARG A 63 -8.72 15.73 9.54
CA ARG A 63 -10.01 15.37 8.91
C ARG A 63 -10.37 13.91 9.12
N LEU A 64 -9.36 13.06 9.29
CA LEU A 64 -9.54 11.63 9.51
C LEU A 64 -9.56 11.33 11.02
N PRO A 65 -10.28 10.28 11.45
CA PRO A 65 -10.29 9.86 12.85
C PRO A 65 -8.88 9.58 13.39
N PRO A 66 -8.58 9.93 14.65
CA PRO A 66 -7.25 9.75 15.23
C PRO A 66 -6.73 8.31 15.21
N TRP A 67 -7.62 7.32 15.30
CA TRP A 67 -7.25 5.91 15.24
C TRP A 67 -6.71 5.49 13.86
N LEU A 68 -7.07 6.21 12.80
CA LEU A 68 -6.63 5.91 11.44
C LEU A 68 -5.38 6.70 11.08
N SER A 69 -5.40 8.03 11.26
CA SER A 69 -4.36 8.93 10.76
C SER A 69 -3.40 9.47 11.83
N GLY A 70 -3.65 9.19 13.11
CA GLY A 70 -2.78 9.67 14.19
C GLY A 70 -1.51 8.85 14.33
N ASP A 71 -0.49 9.44 14.96
CA ASP A 71 0.79 8.77 15.24
C ASP A 71 0.66 7.58 16.18
N ARG A 72 -0.37 7.58 17.03
CA ARG A 72 -0.70 6.43 17.89
C ARG A 72 -1.66 5.44 17.22
N GLY A 73 -2.25 5.80 16.08
CA GLY A 73 -3.20 4.99 15.32
C GLY A 73 -2.53 4.09 14.29
N LEU A 74 -3.34 3.63 13.33
CA LEU A 74 -2.93 2.72 12.26
C LEU A 74 -1.78 3.29 11.44
N PHE A 75 -1.86 4.56 11.04
CA PHE A 75 -0.81 5.22 10.27
C PHE A 75 0.54 5.15 11.01
N GLY A 76 0.60 5.64 12.25
CA GLY A 76 1.86 5.63 13.00
C GLY A 76 2.34 4.21 13.34
N ALA A 77 1.45 3.24 13.53
CA ALA A 77 1.82 1.83 13.68
C ALA A 77 2.50 1.30 12.42
N THR A 78 1.96 1.62 11.23
CA THR A 78 2.57 1.26 9.94
C THR A 78 3.94 1.88 9.77
N ILE A 79 4.10 3.19 10.04
CA ILE A 79 5.40 3.88 9.93
C ILE A 79 6.43 3.26 10.88
N ARG A 80 6.06 2.98 12.14
CA ARG A 80 6.97 2.29 13.09
C ARG A 80 7.31 0.88 12.63
N GLY A 81 6.35 0.14 12.08
CA GLY A 81 6.58 -1.19 11.51
C GLY A 81 7.58 -1.15 10.35
N LEU A 82 7.42 -0.19 9.44
CA LEU A 82 8.34 0.05 8.33
C LEU A 82 9.75 0.41 8.80
N ALA A 83 9.88 1.30 9.78
CA ALA A 83 11.17 1.65 10.37
C ALA A 83 11.85 0.41 10.99
N ARG A 84 11.08 -0.41 11.73
CA ARG A 84 11.60 -1.63 12.36
C ARG A 84 12.02 -2.69 11.33
N ALA A 85 11.23 -2.88 10.28
CA ALA A 85 11.58 -3.76 9.17
C ALA A 85 12.82 -3.25 8.43
N GLY A 86 12.92 -1.93 8.24
CA GLY A 86 14.06 -1.29 7.60
C GLY A 86 15.38 -1.52 8.32
N HIS A 87 15.39 -1.53 9.65
CA HIS A 87 16.57 -1.89 10.43
C HIS A 87 17.07 -3.32 10.17
N GLY A 88 16.22 -4.23 9.70
CA GLY A 88 16.63 -5.57 9.27
C GLY A 88 17.21 -5.61 7.85
N LEU A 89 17.05 -4.54 7.06
CA LEU A 89 17.48 -4.46 5.66
C LEU A 89 18.78 -3.66 5.47
N SER A 90 19.08 -2.72 6.36
CA SER A 90 20.29 -1.90 6.30
C SER A 90 20.60 -1.24 7.64
N ASP A 91 21.89 -1.05 7.94
CA ASP A 91 22.37 -0.26 9.08
C ASP A 91 22.15 1.25 8.89
N ASP A 92 22.04 1.73 7.65
CA ASP A 92 21.63 3.12 7.37
C ASP A 92 20.10 3.24 7.51
N PRO A 93 19.59 4.02 8.49
CA PRO A 93 18.15 4.12 8.73
C PRO A 93 17.36 4.68 7.54
N ARG A 94 17.97 5.55 6.72
CA ARG A 94 17.30 6.14 5.55
C ARG A 94 17.16 5.11 4.44
N VAL A 95 18.22 4.35 4.18
CA VAL A 95 18.23 3.29 3.17
C VAL A 95 17.32 2.15 3.58
N GLY A 96 17.42 1.68 4.83
CA GLY A 96 16.60 0.59 5.35
C GLY A 96 15.12 0.92 5.32
N TYR A 97 14.72 2.10 5.81
CA TYR A 97 13.33 2.55 5.74
C TYR A 97 12.83 2.68 4.29
N GLY A 98 13.65 3.26 3.41
CA GLY A 98 13.33 3.39 1.99
C GLY A 98 13.09 2.02 1.32
N ALA A 99 13.96 1.05 1.59
CA ALA A 99 13.82 -0.32 1.08
C ALA A 99 12.55 -1.00 1.61
N ALA A 100 12.27 -0.92 2.91
CA ALA A 100 11.06 -1.48 3.49
C ALA A 100 9.79 -0.85 2.88
N ASN A 101 9.79 0.46 2.65
CA ASN A 101 8.68 1.17 2.03
C ASN A 101 8.47 0.73 0.56
N LEU A 102 9.56 0.56 -0.19
CA LEU A 102 9.49 0.05 -1.57
C LEU A 102 8.95 -1.38 -1.61
N LEU A 103 9.35 -2.26 -0.69
CA LEU A 103 8.82 -3.62 -0.60
C LEU A 103 7.33 -3.64 -0.27
N LEU A 104 6.89 -2.81 0.67
CA LEU A 104 5.46 -2.67 1.00
C LEU A 104 4.67 -2.19 -0.22
N LEU A 105 5.20 -1.21 -0.96
CA LEU A 105 4.55 -0.67 -2.14
C LEU A 105 4.52 -1.67 -3.31
N ALA A 106 5.64 -2.35 -3.59
CA ALA A 106 5.79 -3.24 -4.73
C ALA A 106 5.12 -4.61 -4.51
N PHE A 107 5.06 -5.11 -3.28
CA PHE A 107 4.55 -6.45 -2.98
C PHE A 107 3.38 -6.45 -2.03
N GLY A 108 3.50 -5.71 -0.92
CA GLY A 108 2.49 -5.71 0.13
C GLY A 108 1.15 -5.15 -0.36
N TRP A 109 1.17 -4.00 -1.03
CA TRP A 109 -0.04 -3.33 -1.50
C TRP A 109 -0.76 -4.11 -2.62
N PRO A 110 -0.09 -4.57 -3.70
CA PRO A 110 -0.72 -5.43 -4.69
C PRO A 110 -1.29 -6.72 -4.11
N SER A 111 -0.56 -7.36 -3.18
CA SER A 111 -1.02 -8.59 -2.52
C SER A 111 -2.26 -8.35 -1.67
N LEU A 112 -2.31 -7.24 -0.93
CA LEU A 112 -3.50 -6.83 -0.17
C LEU A 112 -4.69 -6.60 -1.10
N LEU A 113 -4.51 -5.86 -2.19
CA LEU A 113 -5.57 -5.58 -3.16
C LEU A 113 -6.10 -6.86 -3.81
N LEU A 114 -5.22 -7.80 -4.19
CA LEU A 114 -5.62 -9.10 -4.72
C LEU A 114 -6.41 -9.92 -3.70
N GLY A 115 -5.99 -9.91 -2.43
CA GLY A 115 -6.73 -10.56 -1.35
C GLY A 115 -8.14 -9.97 -1.18
N LEU A 116 -8.25 -8.64 -1.13
CA LEU A 116 -9.54 -7.94 -1.03
C LEU A 116 -10.44 -8.22 -2.24
N PHE A 117 -9.87 -8.28 -3.44
CA PHE A 117 -10.60 -8.68 -4.65
C PHE A 117 -11.15 -10.11 -4.54
N GLY A 118 -10.33 -11.05 -4.07
CA GLY A 118 -10.75 -12.43 -3.82
C GLY A 118 -11.92 -12.52 -2.82
N VAL A 119 -11.85 -11.76 -1.73
CA VAL A 119 -12.95 -11.66 -0.76
C VAL A 119 -14.22 -11.13 -1.42
N ALA A 120 -14.12 -10.05 -2.19
CA ALA A 120 -15.28 -9.48 -2.89
C ALA A 120 -15.89 -10.47 -3.90
N ALA A 121 -15.06 -11.19 -4.66
CA ALA A 121 -15.51 -12.22 -5.60
C ALA A 121 -16.24 -13.36 -4.88
N TRP A 122 -15.69 -13.85 -3.75
CA TRP A 122 -16.33 -14.87 -2.93
C TRP A 122 -17.67 -14.40 -2.36
N GLN A 123 -17.74 -13.17 -1.85
CA GLN A 123 -18.99 -12.59 -1.34
C GLN A 123 -20.05 -12.53 -2.44
N ARG A 124 -19.68 -12.12 -3.66
CA ARG A 124 -20.61 -12.08 -4.81
C ARG A 124 -21.13 -13.46 -5.16
N ALA A 125 -20.27 -14.48 -5.20
CA ALA A 125 -20.67 -15.86 -5.47
C ALA A 125 -21.65 -16.38 -4.40
N LYS A 126 -21.34 -16.14 -3.11
CA LYS A 126 -22.19 -16.54 -1.99
C LYS A 126 -23.56 -15.87 -2.04
N LEU A 127 -23.61 -14.56 -2.32
CA LEU A 127 -24.86 -13.83 -2.49
C LEU A 127 -25.67 -14.33 -3.69
N GLY A 128 -25.00 -14.70 -4.79
CA GLY A 128 -25.64 -15.33 -5.95
C GLY A 128 -26.31 -16.65 -5.60
N ALA A 129 -25.61 -17.54 -4.90
CA ALA A 129 -26.16 -18.83 -4.46
C ALA A 129 -27.38 -18.65 -3.53
N LEU A 130 -27.29 -17.71 -2.58
CA LEU A 130 -28.40 -17.39 -1.68
C LEU A 130 -29.63 -16.85 -2.43
N ARG A 131 -29.43 -16.04 -3.47
CA ARG A 131 -30.53 -15.54 -4.31
C ARG A 131 -31.20 -16.66 -5.10
N ALA A 132 -30.41 -17.55 -5.72
CA ALA A 132 -30.92 -18.70 -6.45
C ALA A 132 -31.74 -19.64 -5.55
N SER A 133 -31.31 -19.86 -4.30
CA SER A 133 -32.04 -20.66 -3.31
C SER A 133 -33.34 -20.05 -2.80
N ARG A 134 -33.60 -18.76 -3.09
CA ARG A 134 -34.80 -18.02 -2.66
C ARG A 134 -35.81 -17.79 -3.78
N GLN A 135 -35.49 -18.16 -5.02
CA GLN A 135 -36.49 -18.18 -6.09
C GLN A 135 -37.33 -19.46 -5.94
N PRO A 136 -38.64 -19.36 -5.69
CA PRO A 136 -39.53 -20.52 -5.56
C PRO A 136 -39.71 -21.25 -6.89
#